data_AF-A0A9X9Q300-F1
#
_entry.id   AF-A0A9X9Q300-F1
#
_cell.length_a   1.000
_cell.length_b   1.000
_cell.length_c   1.000
_cell.angle_alpha   90.00
_cell.angle_beta   90.00
_cell.angle_gamma   90.00
#
_symmetry.space_group_name_H-M   'P 1'
#
loop_
_entity.id
_entity.type
_entity.pdbx_description
1 polymer ?
#
loop_
_entity_poly.entity_id
_entity_poly.type
_entity_poly.pdbx_seq_one_letter_code
_entity_poly.pdbx_strand_id
1 'polypeptide(L)' 'MDYYEKYKPRMNELEAFNMLKVVLAPCIEALILLDRLCYLKEQEDIAWVALVKLFDPVKSPRCYAIIALKKQQ' A
#
# COMPACT_ATOMS: atom_id res chain seq x y z
N MET A 1 13.20 19.95 24.75
CA MET A 1 13.41 21.19 23.98
C MET A 1 14.69 21.16 23.17
N ASP A 2 15.81 20.64 23.70
CA ASP A 2 17.11 20.59 23.00
C ASP A 2 17.08 19.89 21.63
N TYR A 3 16.38 18.74 21.51
CA TYR A 3 16.33 17.98 20.25
C TYR A 3 15.65 18.75 19.10
N TYR A 4 14.53 19.41 19.36
CA TYR A 4 13.80 20.15 18.33
C TYR A 4 14.63 21.32 17.82
N GLU A 5 15.16 22.16 18.73
CA GLU A 5 15.98 23.31 18.34
C GLU A 5 17.27 22.88 17.61
N LYS A 6 17.89 21.76 18.02
CA LYS A 6 19.05 21.18 17.35
C LYS A 6 18.80 20.83 15.88
N TYR A 7 17.60 20.36 15.53
CA TYR A 7 17.28 19.90 14.17
C TYR A 7 16.32 20.81 13.39
N LYS A 8 15.80 21.86 14.01
CA LYS A 8 14.95 22.88 13.39
C LYS A 8 15.52 23.43 12.06
N PRO A 9 16.83 23.68 11.89
CA PRO A 9 17.37 24.14 10.60
C PRO A 9 17.18 23.14 9.45
N ARG A 10 16.95 21.86 9.75
CA ARG A 10 16.82 20.75 8.79
C ARG A 10 15.37 20.45 8.41
N MET A 11 14.42 21.33 8.77
CA MET A 11 12.99 21.09 8.55
C MET A 11 12.66 20.85 7.07
N ASN A 12 13.28 21.61 6.17
CA ASN A 12 13.07 21.48 4.72
C ASN A 12 13.44 20.08 4.20
N GLU A 13 14.49 19.47 4.76
CA GLU A 13 14.93 18.13 4.37
C GLU A 13 13.97 17.06 4.88
N LEU A 14 13.44 17.25 6.09
CA LEU A 14 12.42 16.39 6.67
C LEU A 14 11.11 16.46 5.87
N GLU A 15 10.70 17.66 5.47
CA GLU A 15 9.54 17.89 4.60
C GLU A 15 9.74 17.22 3.23
N ALA A 16 10.88 17.44 2.59
CA ALA A 16 11.21 16.79 1.31
C ALA A 16 11.19 15.26 1.42
N PHE A 17 11.76 14.69 2.49
CA PHE A 17 11.74 13.26 2.74
C PHE A 17 10.32 12.73 2.98
N ASN A 18 9.50 13.46 3.74
CA ASN A 18 8.11 13.07 3.96
C ASN A 18 7.29 13.15 2.68
N MET A 19 7.50 14.15 1.84
CA MET A 19 6.88 14.25 0.51
C MET A 19 7.27 13.07 -0.37
N LEU A 20 8.56 12.69 -0.39
CA LEU A 20 9.02 11.51 -1.11
C LEU A 20 8.33 10.23 -0.61
N LYS A 21 8.20 10.06 0.71
CA LYS A 21 7.47 8.94 1.31
C LYS A 21 6.00 8.89 0.86
N VAL A 22 5.32 10.04 0.85
CA VAL A 22 3.91 10.13 0.45
C VAL A 22 3.74 9.74 -1.02
N VAL A 23 4.66 10.16 -1.89
CA VAL A 23 4.63 9.81 -3.32
C VAL A 23 4.95 8.33 -3.56
N LEU A 24 5.88 7.74 -2.81
CA LEU A 24 6.27 6.34 -2.98
C LEU A 24 5.32 5.33 -2.32
N ALA A 25 4.65 5.72 -1.24
CA ALA A 25 3.72 4.87 -0.50
C ALA A 25 2.71 4.13 -1.42
N PRO A 26 1.95 4.80 -2.33
CA PRO A 26 1.00 4.11 -3.19
C PRO A 26 1.67 3.12 -4.16
N CYS A 27 2.89 3.40 -4.62
CA CYS A 27 3.64 2.48 -5.49
C CYS A 27 4.03 1.20 -4.74
N ILE A 28 4.48 1.33 -3.49
CA ILE A 28 4.85 0.20 -2.64
C ILE A 28 3.60 -0.61 -2.26
N GLU A 29 2.50 0.05 -1.92
CA GLU A 29 1.22 -0.60 -1.64
C GLU A 29 0.72 -1.39 -2.85
N ALA A 30 0.74 -0.80 -4.05
CA ALA A 30 0.37 -1.47 -5.29
C ALA A 30 1.28 -2.67 -5.59
N LEU A 31 2.60 -2.53 -5.41
CA LEU A 31 3.56 -3.61 -5.61
C LEU A 31 3.26 -4.80 -4.68
N ILE A 32 3.01 -4.55 -3.40
CA ILE A 32 2.66 -5.59 -2.41
C ILE A 32 1.34 -6.26 -2.79
N LEU A 33 0.32 -5.50 -3.19
CA LEU A 33 -0.97 -6.06 -3.58
C LEU A 33 -0.86 -6.93 -4.84
N LEU A 34 -0.07 -6.51 -5.82
CA LEU A 34 0.17 -7.28 -7.05
C LEU A 34 0.94 -8.56 -6.77
N ASP A 35 1.99 -8.51 -5.94
CA ASP A 35 2.73 -9.69 -5.49
C ASP A 35 1.80 -10.75 -4.89
N ARG A 36 0.94 -10.35 -3.94
CA ARG A 36 -0.04 -11.25 -3.32
C ARG A 36 -1.09 -11.77 -4.28
N LEU A 37 -1.53 -10.94 -5.22
CA LEU A 37 -2.46 -11.35 -6.27
C LEU A 37 -1.84 -12.42 -7.17
N CYS A 38 -0.59 -12.25 -7.59
CA CYS A 38 0.14 -13.22 -8.40
C CYS A 38 0.30 -14.55 -7.65
N TYR A 39 0.76 -14.50 -6.40
CA TYR A 39 0.89 -15.70 -5.55
C TYR A 39 -0.42 -16.50 -5.48
N LEU A 40 -1.56 -15.82 -5.28
CA LEU A 40 -2.87 -16.48 -5.20
C LEU A 40 -3.36 -17.04 -6.55
N LYS A 41 -3.00 -16.41 -7.67
CA LYS A 41 -3.31 -16.93 -9.01
C LYS A 41 -2.59 -18.23 -9.34
N GLU A 42 -1.42 -18.44 -8.74
CA GLU A 42 -0.59 -19.63 -8.95
C GLU A 42 -1.05 -20.82 -8.09
N GLN A 43 -1.93 -20.62 -7.10
CA GLN A 43 -2.38 -21.70 -6.22
C GLN A 43 -3.41 -22.60 -6.91
N GLU A 44 -3.22 -23.91 -6.83
CA GLU A 44 -4.12 -24.89 -7.44
C GLU A 44 -5.48 -24.99 -6.74
N ASP A 45 -5.61 -24.61 -5.48
CA ASP A 45 -6.85 -24.69 -4.70
C ASP A 45 -7.71 -23.41 -4.77
N ILE A 46 -7.27 -22.41 -5.55
CA ILE A 46 -8.00 -21.17 -5.79
C ILE A 46 -8.77 -21.26 -7.11
N ALA A 47 -10.09 -21.04 -7.05
CA ALA A 47 -10.97 -21.00 -8.22
C ALA A 47 -10.98 -19.63 -8.90
N TRP A 48 -10.86 -18.57 -8.10
CA TRP A 48 -10.92 -17.20 -8.59
C TRP A 48 -10.19 -16.27 -7.63
N VAL A 49 -9.53 -15.23 -8.16
CA VAL A 49 -8.95 -14.16 -7.37
C VAL A 49 -8.98 -12.84 -8.14
N ALA A 50 -9.27 -11.74 -7.43
CA ALA A 50 -9.17 -10.40 -8.00
C ALA A 50 -8.76 -9.36 -6.95
N LEU A 51 -8.20 -8.26 -7.46
CA LEU A 51 -8.03 -7.02 -6.71
C LEU A 51 -9.28 -6.16 -6.91
N VAL A 52 -9.95 -5.82 -5.81
CA VAL A 52 -11.23 -5.10 -5.81
C VAL A 52 -11.07 -3.75 -5.13
N LYS A 53 -11.60 -2.71 -5.77
CA LYS A 53 -11.70 -1.37 -5.19
C LYS A 53 -12.92 -1.30 -4.27
N LEU A 54 -12.69 -1.37 -2.95
CA LEU A 54 -13.72 -1.31 -1.91
C LEU A 54 -14.24 0.11 -1.67
N PHE A 55 -13.35 1.10 -1.75
CA PHE A 55 -13.67 2.47 -1.37
C PHE A 55 -13.24 3.48 -2.45
N ASP A 56 -13.83 4.67 -2.38
CA ASP A 56 -13.28 5.82 -3.09
C ASP A 56 -11.93 6.20 -2.44
N PRO A 57 -10.84 6.34 -3.22
CA PRO A 57 -9.51 6.68 -2.68
C PRO A 57 -9.49 8.03 -1.95
N VAL A 58 -10.42 8.94 -2.25
CA VAL A 58 -10.57 10.21 -1.55
C VAL A 58 -11.17 10.00 -0.15
N LYS A 59 -12.06 9.01 0.02
CA LYS A 59 -12.67 8.69 1.32
C LYS A 59 -11.76 7.84 2.19
N SER A 60 -11.02 6.91 1.58
CA SER A 60 -10.02 6.09 2.25
C SER A 60 -8.87 5.78 1.29
N PRO A 61 -7.62 6.21 1.57
CA PRO A 61 -6.49 5.85 0.72
C PRO A 61 -6.27 4.33 0.68
N ARG A 62 -6.65 3.60 1.74
CA ARG A 62 -6.68 2.13 1.78
C ARG A 62 -7.96 1.62 1.13
N CYS A 63 -8.01 1.66 -0.20
CA CYS A 63 -9.23 1.43 -0.97
C CYS A 63 -9.27 0.09 -1.72
N TYR A 64 -8.21 -0.72 -1.70
CA TYR A 64 -8.16 -2.00 -2.40
C TYR A 64 -8.16 -3.18 -1.43
N ALA A 65 -8.75 -4.29 -1.85
CA ALA A 65 -8.66 -5.59 -1.20
C ALA A 65 -8.45 -6.70 -2.22
N ILE A 66 -7.78 -7.76 -1.80
CA ILE A 66 -7.68 -8.99 -2.58
C ILE A 66 -8.77 -9.94 -2.10
N ILE A 67 -9.58 -10.42 -3.03
CA ILE A 67 -10.63 -11.41 -2.76
C ILE A 67 -10.27 -12.67 -3.54
N ALA A 68 -10.23 -13.80 -2.84
CA ALA A 68 -9.99 -15.12 -3.43
C ALA A 68 -11.10 -16.09 -3.03
N LEU A 69 -11.54 -16.92 -3.97
CA LEU A 69 -12.50 -17.99 -3.75
C LEU A 69 -11.76 -19.32 -3.90
N LYS A 70 -11.86 -20.18 -2.89
CA LYS A 70 -11.33 -21.55 -2.96
C LYS A 70 -12.20 -22.41 -3.88
N LYS A 71 -11.60 -23.40 -4.52
CA LYS A 71 -12.35 -24.46 -5.22
C LYS A 71 -13.24 -25.19 -4.21
N GLN A 72 -14.50 -25.45 -4.59
CA GLN A 72 -15.35 -26.34 -3.82
C GLN A 72 -14.78 -27.76 -3.95
N GLN A 73 -14.61 -28.44 -2.81
CA GLN A 73 -14.21 -29.85 -2.75
C GLN A 73 -15.34 -30.76 -3.23
#